data_AF-A0A970S7N2-F1
#
_entry.id   AF-A0A970S7N2-F1
#
_cell.length_a   1.000
_cell.length_b   1.000
_cell.length_c   1.000
_cell.angle_alpha   90.00
_cell.angle_beta   90.00
_cell.angle_gamma   90.00
#
_symmetry.space_group_name_H-M   'P 1'
#
loop_
_entity.id
_entity.type
_entity.pdbx_description
1 polymer ?
#
loop_
_entity_poly.entity_id
_entity_poly.type
_entity_poly.pdbx_seq_one_letter_code
_entity_poly.pdbx_strand_id
1 'polypeptide(L)'
;MNREIATTIKEWKSYSEQLSILEQRGLVVTDHRKALKYLERLGYYRLSGYWFPFRLNAPNSYTKIDQFAPNTTFENIVQLYIFDKKLRLLVLDAIERIEMALRVDIAYCLGQKGALAYLLPQNFHGKFSKHKITKGKYSGFTQQQVWLQKFNASVKRNSKTDFVQHHQLKYGAQLPVWAAIELWDFGMMSTLYAGMKVVDQNLIASKYQVENGLIFAQWLRSL
;
A
#
# COMPACT_ATOMS: atom_id res chain seq x y z
N MET A 1 -15.23 12.40 -31.72
CA MET A 1 -13.82 12.33 -32.13
C MET A 1 -13.32 10.93 -31.80
N ASN A 2 -13.29 10.05 -32.81
CA ASN A 2 -12.92 8.65 -32.65
C ASN A 2 -11.44 8.57 -32.21
N ARG A 3 -11.18 7.99 -31.04
CA ARG A 3 -9.84 7.48 -30.74
C ARG A 3 -9.60 6.34 -31.71
N GLU A 4 -8.67 6.49 -32.65
CA GLU A 4 -8.08 5.35 -33.32
C GLU A 4 -7.52 4.45 -32.23
N ILE A 5 -8.22 3.34 -31.96
CA ILE A 5 -7.72 2.29 -31.08
C ILE A 5 -6.57 1.68 -31.86
N ALA A 6 -5.34 1.86 -31.38
CA ALA A 6 -4.19 1.17 -31.94
C ALA A 6 -4.51 -0.34 -31.96
N THR A 7 -4.70 -0.89 -33.15
CA THR A 7 -5.17 -2.27 -33.39
C THR A 7 -4.07 -3.31 -33.23
N THR A 8 -2.83 -2.87 -33.02
CA THR A 8 -1.66 -3.74 -32.85
C THR A 8 -0.87 -3.40 -31.60
N ILE A 9 -0.41 -4.44 -30.91
CA ILE A 9 0.46 -4.33 -29.74
C ILE A 9 1.81 -3.77 -30.18
N LYS A 10 2.39 -2.88 -29.36
CA LYS A 10 3.71 -2.30 -29.64
C LYS A 10 4.78 -3.40 -29.66
N GLU A 11 5.58 -3.40 -30.72
CA GLU A 11 6.71 -4.31 -30.85
C GLU A 11 7.80 -4.05 -29.82
N TRP A 12 8.60 -5.08 -29.56
CA TRP A 12 9.81 -4.95 -28.76
C TRP A 12 10.80 -3.98 -29.42
N LYS A 13 11.49 -3.20 -28.59
CA LYS A 13 12.55 -2.26 -28.98
C LYS A 13 13.71 -2.38 -28.01
N SER A 14 14.92 -2.40 -28.53
CA SER A 14 16.16 -2.29 -27.77
C SER A 14 16.25 -0.94 -27.04
N TYR A 15 17.14 -0.83 -26.04
CA TYR A 15 17.30 0.43 -25.29
C TYR A 15 17.76 1.60 -26.15
N SER A 16 18.58 1.34 -27.17
CA SER A 16 18.98 2.34 -28.15
C SER A 16 17.80 2.81 -28.99
N GLU A 17 17.00 1.90 -29.54
CA GLU A 17 15.79 2.26 -30.29
C GLU A 17 14.78 3.03 -29.43
N GLN A 18 14.61 2.62 -28.17
CA GLN A 18 13.78 3.33 -27.20
C GLN A 18 14.25 4.77 -26.98
N LEU A 19 15.57 4.99 -26.82
CA LEU A 19 16.14 6.31 -26.66
C LEU A 19 15.93 7.17 -27.92
N SER A 20 16.20 6.59 -29.10
CA SER A 20 15.99 7.27 -30.38
C SER A 20 14.53 7.70 -30.59
N ILE A 21 13.56 6.88 -30.16
CA ILE A 21 12.14 7.27 -30.19
C ILE A 21 11.87 8.50 -29.31
N LEU A 22 12.53 8.62 -28.15
CA LEU A 22 12.36 9.78 -27.27
C LEU A 22 12.96 11.05 -27.90
N GLU A 23 14.11 10.93 -28.54
CA GLU A 23 14.76 12.05 -29.25
C GLU A 23 13.94 12.50 -30.45
N GLN A 24 13.40 11.56 -31.25
CA GLN A 24 12.48 11.84 -32.35
C GLN A 24 11.21 12.59 -31.90
N ARG A 25 10.84 12.44 -30.63
CA ARG A 25 9.70 13.14 -29.99
C ARG A 25 10.09 14.48 -29.38
N GLY A 26 11.33 14.94 -29.58
CA GLY A 26 11.82 16.22 -29.08
C GLY A 26 12.43 16.18 -27.68
N LEU A 27 12.76 15.00 -27.13
CA LEU A 27 13.47 14.92 -25.86
C LEU A 27 14.96 15.21 -26.07
N VAL A 28 15.50 16.16 -25.30
CA VAL A 28 16.92 16.50 -25.35
C VAL A 28 17.73 15.52 -24.49
N VAL A 29 18.67 14.80 -25.10
CA VAL A 29 19.55 13.85 -24.41
C VAL A 29 20.99 14.38 -24.39
N THR A 30 21.41 14.94 -23.27
CA THR A 30 22.75 15.53 -23.11
C THR A 30 23.86 14.50 -22.86
N ASP A 31 23.52 13.35 -22.27
CA ASP A 31 24.43 12.22 -22.05
C ASP A 31 23.74 10.90 -22.42
N HIS A 32 24.01 10.42 -23.63
CA HIS A 32 23.42 9.20 -24.17
C HIS A 32 23.77 7.96 -23.35
N ARG A 33 25.03 7.84 -22.92
CA ARG A 33 25.49 6.68 -22.17
C ARG A 33 24.78 6.59 -20.82
N LYS A 34 24.61 7.74 -20.13
CA LYS A 34 23.86 7.82 -18.88
C LYS A 34 22.37 7.54 -19.11
N ALA A 35 21.77 8.08 -20.17
CA ALA A 35 20.37 7.82 -20.50
C ALA A 35 20.07 6.34 -20.76
N LEU A 36 20.92 5.65 -21.53
CA LEU A 36 20.80 4.20 -21.79
C LEU A 36 20.88 3.40 -20.49
N LYS A 37 21.82 3.71 -19.59
CA LYS A 37 21.90 3.05 -18.27
C LYS A 37 20.63 3.24 -17.44
N TYR A 38 19.97 4.39 -17.52
CA TYR A 38 18.70 4.59 -16.84
C TYR A 38 17.57 3.79 -17.49
N LEU A 39 17.49 3.74 -18.82
CA LEU A 39 16.51 2.92 -19.53
C LEU A 39 16.68 1.43 -19.19
N GLU A 40 17.92 0.95 -19.14
CA GLU A 40 18.26 -0.42 -18.75
C GLU A 40 17.84 -0.75 -17.32
N ARG A 41 18.11 0.15 -16.36
CA ARG A 41 17.90 -0.13 -14.92
C ARG A 41 16.49 0.18 -14.43
N LEU A 42 15.87 1.23 -14.96
CA LEU A 42 14.55 1.69 -14.52
C LEU A 42 13.42 1.18 -15.43
N GLY A 43 13.72 0.93 -16.70
CA GLY A 43 12.77 0.53 -17.72
C GLY A 43 12.03 1.71 -18.34
N TYR A 44 11.80 1.65 -19.65
CA TYR A 44 11.08 2.65 -20.43
C TYR A 44 9.68 2.94 -19.88
N TYR A 45 8.89 1.90 -19.60
CA TYR A 45 7.51 2.08 -19.18
C TYR A 45 7.40 2.79 -17.82
N ARG A 46 8.30 2.48 -16.88
CA ARG A 46 8.35 3.17 -15.58
C ARG A 46 8.68 4.65 -15.76
N LEU A 47 9.72 4.96 -16.52
CA LEU A 47 10.10 6.35 -16.81
C LEU A 47 9.03 7.10 -17.59
N SER A 48 8.15 6.39 -18.31
CA SER A 48 7.07 7.00 -19.07
C SER A 48 6.03 7.76 -18.26
N GLY A 49 5.77 7.33 -17.03
CA GLY A 49 4.94 8.09 -16.10
C GLY A 49 5.57 9.45 -15.73
N TYR A 50 6.90 9.52 -15.68
CA TYR A 50 7.63 10.72 -15.26
C TYR A 50 7.87 11.71 -16.40
N TRP A 51 7.89 11.25 -17.67
CA TRP A 51 7.97 12.17 -18.81
C TRP A 51 6.62 12.58 -19.38
N PHE A 52 5.52 11.92 -18.97
CA PHE A 52 4.15 12.27 -19.38
C PHE A 52 3.78 13.74 -19.09
N PRO A 53 4.12 14.33 -17.92
CA PRO A 53 3.84 15.74 -17.64
C PRO A 53 4.52 16.72 -18.62
N PHE A 54 5.69 16.34 -19.14
CA PHE A 54 6.51 17.16 -20.05
C PHE A 54 6.05 17.12 -21.51
N ARG A 55 5.02 16.34 -21.82
CA ARG A 55 4.43 16.31 -23.15
C ARG A 55 3.59 17.55 -23.42
N LEU A 56 3.57 17.97 -24.68
CA LEU A 56 2.69 19.03 -25.16
C LEU A 56 1.22 18.58 -25.12
N ASN A 57 0.33 19.55 -25.01
CA ASN A 57 -1.10 19.33 -25.23
C ASN A 57 -1.41 19.48 -26.72
N ALA A 58 -2.40 18.74 -27.22
CA ALA A 58 -2.95 18.97 -28.55
C ALA A 58 -3.54 20.39 -28.66
N PRO A 59 -3.52 21.01 -29.86
CA PRO A 59 -4.14 22.32 -30.06
C PRO A 59 -5.59 22.33 -29.60
N ASN A 60 -5.99 23.34 -28.83
CA ASN A 60 -7.36 23.51 -28.31
C ASN A 60 -7.89 22.32 -27.48
N SER A 61 -7.01 21.54 -26.85
CA SER A 61 -7.39 20.40 -26.01
C SER A 61 -6.43 20.23 -24.83
N TYR A 62 -6.90 19.64 -23.73
CA TYR A 62 -6.04 19.20 -22.62
C TYR A 62 -5.42 17.82 -22.83
N THR A 63 -5.56 17.24 -24.02
CA THR A 63 -5.04 15.92 -24.36
C THR A 63 -3.54 15.98 -24.62
N LYS A 64 -2.74 15.19 -23.90
CA LYS A 64 -1.30 15.07 -24.15
C LYS A 64 -1.01 14.37 -25.49
N ILE A 65 -0.13 14.95 -26.29
CA ILE A 65 0.42 14.33 -27.52
C ILE A 65 1.79 13.71 -27.24
N ASP A 66 2.29 12.88 -28.14
CA ASP A 66 3.56 12.16 -27.95
C ASP A 66 4.82 13.04 -28.15
N GLN A 67 4.67 14.36 -28.33
CA GLN A 67 5.76 15.33 -28.48
C GLN A 67 6.09 16.02 -27.14
N PHE A 68 7.38 16.23 -26.87
CA PHE A 68 7.87 16.91 -25.67
C PHE A 68 7.83 18.43 -25.82
N ALA A 69 7.68 19.13 -24.69
CA ALA A 69 7.86 20.57 -24.64
C ALA A 69 9.33 20.94 -24.96
N PRO A 70 9.58 22.08 -25.63
CA PRO A 70 10.93 22.52 -25.96
C PRO A 70 11.86 22.54 -24.73
N ASN A 71 13.13 22.17 -24.93
CA ASN A 71 14.16 22.10 -23.90
C ASN A 71 13.89 21.08 -22.76
N THR A 72 12.91 20.18 -22.91
CA THR A 72 12.76 19.06 -21.98
C THR A 72 13.95 18.12 -22.14
N THR A 73 14.71 17.93 -21.06
CA THR A 73 15.86 17.02 -21.07
C THR A 73 15.55 15.68 -20.44
N PHE A 74 16.30 14.64 -20.82
CA PHE A 74 16.25 13.34 -20.14
C PHE A 74 16.60 13.47 -18.65
N GLU A 75 17.49 14.38 -18.27
CA GLU A 75 17.84 14.65 -16.88
C GLU A 75 16.64 15.19 -16.09
N ASN A 76 15.77 16.04 -16.67
CA ASN A 76 14.57 16.51 -15.96
C ASN A 76 13.66 15.37 -15.54
N ILE A 77 13.50 14.37 -16.42
CA ILE A 77 12.70 13.18 -16.16
C ILE A 77 13.32 12.36 -15.03
N VAL A 78 14.63 12.14 -15.10
CA VAL A 78 15.37 11.38 -14.07
C VAL A 78 15.30 12.10 -12.72
N GLN A 79 15.43 13.43 -12.69
CA GLN A 79 15.33 14.20 -11.45
C GLN A 79 13.93 14.10 -10.83
N LEU A 80 12.87 14.16 -11.64
CA LEU A 80 11.50 13.95 -11.15
C LEU A 80 11.31 12.54 -10.58
N TYR A 81 11.85 11.52 -11.26
CA TYR A 81 11.87 10.15 -10.74
C TYR A 81 12.62 10.03 -9.40
N ILE A 82 13.81 10.63 -9.29
CA ILE A 82 14.62 10.60 -8.07
C ILE A 82 13.90 11.33 -6.93
N PHE A 83 13.29 12.48 -7.21
CA PHE A 83 12.50 13.24 -6.24
C PHE A 83 11.35 12.40 -5.69
N ASP A 84 10.53 11.83 -6.56
CA ASP A 84 9.42 10.95 -6.18
C ASP A 84 9.90 9.71 -5.40
N LYS A 85 11.05 9.12 -5.79
CA LYS A 85 11.68 8.06 -5.02
C LYS A 85 12.03 8.49 -3.60
N LYS A 86 12.68 9.65 -3.43
CA LYS A 86 13.03 10.18 -2.11
C LYS A 86 11.78 10.47 -1.28
N LEU A 87 10.78 11.09 -1.88
CA LEU A 87 9.50 11.37 -1.22
C LEU A 87 8.83 10.07 -0.73
N ARG A 88 8.76 9.04 -1.59
CA ARG A 88 8.22 7.72 -1.20
C ARG A 88 8.95 7.13 0.00
N LEU A 89 10.28 7.23 0.05
CA LEU A 89 11.06 6.72 1.19
C LEU A 89 10.76 7.48 2.48
N LEU A 90 10.63 8.82 2.42
CA LEU A 90 10.23 9.63 3.58
C LEU A 90 8.83 9.29 4.06
N VAL A 91 7.88 9.07 3.14
CA VAL A 91 6.52 8.66 3.48
C VAL A 91 6.51 7.26 4.12
N LEU A 92 7.30 6.31 3.59
CA LEU A 92 7.41 4.97 4.17
C LEU A 92 8.01 5.02 5.59
N ASP A 93 9.03 5.85 5.84
CA ASP A 93 9.57 6.08 7.19
C ASP A 93 8.51 6.63 8.16
N ALA A 94 7.72 7.59 7.71
CA ALA A 94 6.64 8.15 8.53
C ALA A 94 5.53 7.13 8.82
N ILE A 95 5.12 6.33 7.82
CA ILE A 95 4.11 5.28 7.99
C ILE A 95 4.59 4.20 8.95
N GLU A 96 5.84 3.78 8.86
CA GLU A 96 6.42 2.75 9.74
C GLU A 96 6.29 3.14 11.23
N ARG A 97 6.57 4.40 11.57
CA ARG A 97 6.42 4.90 12.95
C ARG A 97 4.97 4.89 13.42
N ILE A 98 4.04 5.32 12.57
CA ILE A 98 2.60 5.31 12.89
C ILE A 98 2.12 3.87 13.08
N GLU A 99 2.54 2.99 12.18
CA GLU A 99 2.19 1.58 12.18
C GLU A 99 2.69 0.88 13.44
N MET A 100 3.94 1.13 13.83
CA MET A 100 4.53 0.58 15.05
C MET A 100 3.81 1.08 16.31
N ALA A 101 3.56 2.39 16.41
CA ALA A 101 2.80 2.95 17.54
C ALA A 101 1.39 2.33 17.63
N LEU A 102 0.73 2.15 16.48
CA LEU A 102 -0.63 1.63 16.43
C LEU A 102 -0.67 0.15 16.83
N ARG A 103 0.35 -0.63 16.44
CA ARG A 103 0.52 -2.01 16.93
C ARG A 103 0.51 -2.02 18.45
N VAL A 104 1.41 -1.25 19.06
CA VAL A 104 1.54 -1.21 20.52
C VAL A 104 0.21 -0.81 21.18
N ASP A 105 -0.46 0.21 20.66
CA ASP A 105 -1.70 0.71 21.25
C ASP A 105 -2.86 -0.29 21.15
N ILE A 106 -3.03 -0.98 20.01
CA ILE A 106 -4.04 -2.01 19.85
C ILE A 106 -3.74 -3.22 20.75
N ALA A 107 -2.49 -3.68 20.75
CA ALA A 107 -2.08 -4.82 21.57
C ALA A 107 -2.25 -4.53 23.07
N TYR A 108 -1.87 -3.34 23.52
CA TYR A 108 -2.03 -2.91 24.90
C TYR A 108 -3.52 -2.85 25.29
N CYS A 109 -4.35 -2.18 24.48
CA CYS A 109 -5.77 -2.02 24.75
C CYS A 109 -6.51 -3.38 24.82
N LEU A 110 -6.23 -4.30 23.89
CA LEU A 110 -6.81 -5.64 23.92
C LEU A 110 -6.19 -6.51 25.02
N GLY A 111 -4.89 -6.38 25.28
CA GLY A 111 -4.17 -7.14 26.29
C GLY A 111 -4.71 -6.91 27.70
N GLN A 112 -5.17 -5.70 28.01
CA GLN A 112 -5.87 -5.37 29.26
C GLN A 112 -7.17 -6.19 29.47
N LYS A 113 -7.76 -6.71 28.40
CA LYS A 113 -8.98 -7.54 28.43
C LYS A 113 -8.67 -9.04 28.41
N GLY A 114 -7.39 -9.40 28.31
CA GLY A 114 -6.89 -10.77 28.28
C GLY A 114 -6.00 -11.06 27.08
N ALA A 115 -5.08 -12.01 27.26
CA ALA A 115 -4.08 -12.37 26.25
C ALA A 115 -4.68 -12.72 24.88
N LEU A 116 -5.84 -13.39 24.87
CA LEU A 116 -6.52 -13.83 23.64
C LEU A 116 -7.73 -12.96 23.28
N ALA A 117 -7.84 -11.76 23.84
CA ALA A 117 -9.01 -10.89 23.67
C ALA A 117 -9.37 -10.61 22.20
N TYR A 118 -8.36 -10.59 21.31
CA TYR A 118 -8.53 -10.36 19.88
C TYR A 118 -9.27 -11.50 19.14
N LEU A 119 -9.36 -12.70 19.74
CA LEU A 119 -10.10 -13.84 19.21
C LEU A 119 -11.58 -13.81 19.63
N LEU A 120 -11.91 -13.05 20.66
CA LEU A 120 -13.19 -13.14 21.38
C LEU A 120 -14.23 -12.14 20.81
N PRO A 121 -15.34 -12.61 20.19
CA PRO A 121 -16.34 -11.75 19.54
C PRO A 121 -16.94 -10.65 20.43
N GLN A 122 -17.02 -10.88 21.75
CA GLN A 122 -17.57 -9.95 22.74
C GLN A 122 -16.71 -8.69 22.97
N ASN A 123 -15.45 -8.72 22.55
CA ASN A 123 -14.54 -7.57 22.64
C ASN A 123 -14.68 -6.59 21.46
N PHE A 124 -15.53 -6.92 20.48
CA PHE A 124 -15.71 -6.13 19.25
C PHE A 124 -17.13 -5.60 19.09
N HIS A 125 -17.30 -4.64 18.20
CA HIS A 125 -18.61 -4.11 17.81
C HIS A 125 -19.43 -5.14 17.02
N GLY A 126 -20.75 -5.16 17.20
CA GLY A 126 -21.63 -6.17 16.61
C GLY A 126 -21.59 -6.25 15.07
N LYS A 127 -21.37 -5.11 14.40
CA LYS A 127 -21.18 -5.08 12.93
C LYS A 127 -19.97 -5.90 12.46
N PHE A 128 -18.93 -6.00 13.29
CA PHE A 128 -17.70 -6.74 12.96
C PHE A 128 -17.82 -8.22 13.34
N SER A 129 -18.34 -8.51 14.54
CA SER A 129 -18.32 -9.86 15.12
C SER A 129 -19.61 -10.66 14.95
N LYS A 130 -20.76 -10.01 14.67
CA LYS A 130 -22.08 -10.66 14.61
C LYS A 130 -22.75 -10.56 13.24
N HIS A 131 -22.61 -9.43 12.55
CA HIS A 131 -23.30 -9.22 11.27
C HIS A 131 -22.62 -10.03 10.16
N LYS A 132 -23.42 -10.85 9.47
CA LYS A 132 -22.96 -11.63 8.32
C LYS A 132 -22.92 -10.76 7.06
N ILE A 133 -21.88 -10.96 6.27
CA ILE A 133 -21.77 -10.40 4.92
C ILE A 133 -22.83 -11.08 4.05
N THR A 134 -23.56 -10.30 3.26
CA THR A 134 -24.72 -10.79 2.50
C THR A 134 -24.42 -11.10 1.03
N LYS A 135 -23.31 -10.59 0.49
CA LYS A 135 -22.96 -10.69 -0.94
C LYS A 135 -21.46 -10.93 -1.13
N GLY A 136 -21.12 -11.55 -2.24
CA GLY A 136 -19.74 -11.79 -2.68
C GLY A 136 -19.07 -13.01 -2.03
N LYS A 137 -17.76 -13.13 -2.24
CA LYS A 137 -16.94 -14.29 -1.85
C LYS A 137 -17.05 -14.70 -0.38
N TYR A 138 -17.31 -13.74 0.51
CA TYR A 138 -17.38 -13.95 1.96
C TYR A 138 -18.81 -13.98 2.50
N SER A 139 -19.81 -14.17 1.64
CA SER A 139 -21.21 -14.28 2.07
C SER A 139 -21.38 -15.37 3.14
N GLY A 140 -22.15 -15.07 4.18
CA GLY A 140 -22.40 -15.96 5.32
C GLY A 140 -21.39 -15.86 6.46
N PHE A 141 -20.22 -15.21 6.25
CA PHE A 141 -19.23 -14.95 7.29
C PHE A 141 -19.38 -13.56 7.92
N THR A 142 -18.95 -13.40 9.16
CA THR A 142 -18.75 -12.07 9.76
C THR A 142 -17.40 -11.48 9.35
N GLN A 143 -17.23 -10.17 9.45
CA GLN A 143 -15.94 -9.54 9.16
C GLN A 143 -14.82 -10.06 10.07
N GLN A 144 -15.13 -10.32 11.34
CA GLN A 144 -14.20 -10.96 12.28
C GLN A 144 -13.77 -12.35 11.79
N GLN A 145 -14.69 -13.18 11.31
CA GLN A 145 -14.34 -14.51 10.79
C GLN A 145 -13.43 -14.42 9.56
N VAL A 146 -13.69 -13.48 8.66
CA VAL A 146 -12.80 -13.22 7.52
C VAL A 146 -11.42 -12.75 7.99
N TRP A 147 -11.38 -11.88 9.00
CA TRP A 147 -10.13 -11.42 9.61
C TRP A 147 -9.34 -12.59 10.25
N LEU A 148 -10.03 -13.48 10.98
CA LEU A 148 -9.43 -14.67 11.60
C LEU A 148 -8.87 -15.65 10.54
N GLN A 149 -9.55 -15.82 9.40
CA GLN A 149 -9.02 -16.61 8.29
C GLN A 149 -7.69 -16.04 7.77
N LYS A 150 -7.59 -14.71 7.61
CA LYS A 150 -6.34 -14.05 7.22
C LYS A 150 -5.26 -14.21 8.28
N PHE A 151 -5.61 -14.07 9.57
CA PHE A 151 -4.69 -14.27 10.67
C PHE A 151 -4.12 -15.70 10.69
N ASN A 152 -4.99 -16.71 10.60
CA ASN A 152 -4.56 -18.12 10.57
C ASN A 152 -3.66 -18.42 9.37
N ALA A 153 -3.94 -17.81 8.20
CA ALA A 153 -3.05 -17.91 7.05
C ALA A 153 -1.68 -17.26 7.32
N SER A 154 -1.64 -16.12 8.00
CA SER A 154 -0.39 -15.46 8.41
C SER A 154 0.41 -16.30 9.40
N VAL A 155 -0.24 -16.89 10.41
CA VAL A 155 0.38 -17.83 11.36
C VAL A 155 0.97 -19.03 10.62
N LYS A 156 0.22 -19.61 9.66
CA LYS A 156 0.71 -20.74 8.86
C LYS A 156 1.95 -20.37 8.02
N ARG A 157 1.93 -19.21 7.36
CA ARG A 157 3.09 -18.72 6.57
C ARG A 157 4.33 -18.51 7.45
N ASN A 158 4.15 -18.04 8.68
CA ASN A 158 5.22 -17.77 9.63
C ASN A 158 5.47 -18.93 10.63
N SER A 159 5.01 -20.15 10.32
CA SER A 159 5.13 -21.31 11.21
C SER A 159 6.56 -21.71 11.56
N LYS A 160 7.53 -21.33 10.72
CA LYS A 160 8.96 -21.59 10.93
C LYS A 160 9.69 -20.50 11.71
N THR A 161 9.01 -19.42 12.08
CA THR A 161 9.61 -18.35 12.88
C THR A 161 9.66 -18.79 14.34
N ASP A 162 10.81 -18.60 15.00
CA ASP A 162 11.10 -19.15 16.34
C ASP A 162 9.99 -18.90 17.37
N PHE A 163 9.47 -17.67 17.46
CA PHE A 163 8.43 -17.34 18.45
C PHE A 163 7.09 -18.03 18.13
N VAL A 164 6.75 -18.19 16.85
CA VAL A 164 5.51 -18.86 16.41
C VAL A 164 5.63 -20.35 16.70
N GLN A 165 6.77 -20.95 16.36
CA GLN A 165 7.03 -22.37 16.63
C GLN A 165 7.02 -22.65 18.13
N HIS A 166 7.66 -21.79 18.94
CA HIS A 166 7.63 -21.89 20.40
C HIS A 166 6.19 -21.92 20.94
N HIS A 167 5.33 -21.01 20.48
CA HIS A 167 3.94 -20.95 20.94
C HIS A 167 3.07 -22.09 20.39
N GLN A 168 3.34 -22.57 19.18
CA GLN A 168 2.67 -23.75 18.63
C GLN A 168 2.96 -24.99 19.46
N LEU A 169 4.23 -25.22 19.81
CA LEU A 169 4.67 -26.39 20.56
C LEU A 169 4.26 -26.32 22.05
N LYS A 170 4.37 -25.15 22.67
CA LYS A 170 4.20 -25.00 24.13
C LYS A 170 2.79 -24.60 24.56
N TYR A 171 2.05 -23.87 23.73
CA TYR A 171 0.77 -23.26 24.09
C TYR A 171 -0.37 -23.63 23.13
N GLY A 172 -0.23 -24.71 22.35
CA GLY A 172 -1.29 -25.18 21.45
C GLY A 172 -1.67 -24.15 20.38
N ALA A 173 -0.69 -23.40 19.87
CA ALA A 173 -0.83 -22.32 18.89
C ALA A 173 -1.61 -21.08 19.39
N GLN A 174 -1.79 -20.94 20.70
CA GLN A 174 -2.32 -19.70 21.29
C GLN A 174 -1.22 -18.64 21.34
N LEU A 175 -1.43 -17.55 20.60
CA LEU A 175 -0.54 -16.40 20.59
C LEU A 175 -1.19 -15.29 21.42
N PRO A 176 -0.56 -14.79 22.49
CA PRO A 176 -1.07 -13.60 23.16
C PRO A 176 -1.04 -12.41 22.21
N VAL A 177 -1.92 -11.42 22.40
CA VAL A 177 -2.11 -10.32 21.44
C VAL A 177 -0.83 -9.55 21.13
N TRP A 178 0.06 -9.35 22.11
CA TRP A 178 1.36 -8.69 21.92
C TRP A 178 2.36 -9.50 21.09
N ALA A 179 2.15 -10.81 20.91
CA ALA A 179 2.90 -11.63 19.97
C ALA A 179 2.14 -11.83 18.65
N ALA A 180 0.81 -11.94 18.71
CA ALA A 180 -0.04 -12.13 17.54
C ALA A 180 0.02 -10.92 16.59
N ILE A 181 0.14 -9.71 17.13
CA ILE A 181 0.16 -8.46 16.36
C ILE A 181 1.36 -8.32 15.42
N GLU A 182 2.48 -8.99 15.74
CA GLU A 182 3.66 -9.08 14.88
C GLU A 182 3.40 -9.83 13.57
N LEU A 183 2.31 -10.60 13.51
CA LEU A 183 1.89 -11.34 12.32
C LEU A 183 0.84 -10.59 11.50
N TRP A 184 0.41 -9.41 11.92
CA TRP A 184 -0.62 -8.62 11.25
C TRP A 184 0.03 -7.64 10.28
N ASP A 185 -0.41 -7.66 9.02
CA ASP A 185 -0.13 -6.57 8.10
C ASP A 185 -0.97 -5.32 8.44
N PHE A 186 -0.63 -4.18 7.82
CA PHE A 186 -1.35 -2.92 8.04
C PHE A 186 -2.86 -3.04 7.78
N GLY A 187 -3.24 -3.74 6.72
CA GLY A 187 -4.65 -3.95 6.37
C GLY A 187 -5.41 -4.76 7.43
N MET A 188 -4.78 -5.76 8.04
CA MET A 188 -5.33 -6.52 9.16
C MET A 188 -5.50 -5.66 10.41
N MET A 189 -4.50 -4.85 10.75
CA MET A 189 -4.59 -3.92 11.88
C MET A 189 -5.72 -2.91 11.70
N SER A 190 -5.76 -2.24 10.54
CA SER A 190 -6.79 -1.28 10.16
C SER A 190 -8.20 -1.90 10.22
N THR A 191 -8.35 -3.12 9.70
CA THR A 191 -9.62 -3.85 9.74
C THR A 191 -10.04 -4.21 11.18
N LEU A 192 -9.12 -4.71 12.00
CA LEU A 192 -9.40 -5.06 13.39
C LEU A 192 -9.75 -3.82 14.21
N TYR A 193 -8.96 -2.75 14.08
CA TYR A 193 -9.19 -1.47 14.73
C TYR A 193 -10.59 -0.93 14.44
N ALA A 194 -10.99 -0.93 13.16
CA ALA A 194 -12.34 -0.53 12.75
C ALA A 194 -13.46 -1.41 13.34
N GLY A 195 -13.13 -2.64 13.74
CA GLY A 195 -14.04 -3.57 14.43
C GLY A 195 -14.07 -3.45 15.95
N MET A 196 -13.12 -2.75 16.57
CA MET A 196 -13.08 -2.53 18.03
C MET A 196 -14.31 -1.77 18.53
N LYS A 197 -14.56 -1.81 19.84
CA LYS A 197 -15.65 -1.00 20.44
C LYS A 197 -15.30 0.49 20.34
N VAL A 198 -16.32 1.33 20.22
CA VAL A 198 -16.16 2.79 20.10
C VAL A 198 -15.30 3.37 21.23
N VAL A 199 -15.48 2.88 22.45
CA VAL A 199 -14.67 3.30 23.62
C VAL A 199 -13.18 3.01 23.40
N ASP A 200 -12.84 1.83 22.88
CA ASP A 200 -11.46 1.45 22.62
C ASP A 200 -10.86 2.24 21.45
N GLN A 201 -11.64 2.44 20.40
CA GLN A 201 -11.23 3.25 19.25
C GLN A 201 -10.94 4.68 19.69
N ASN A 202 -11.82 5.30 20.49
CA ASN A 202 -11.63 6.66 21.00
C ASN A 202 -10.41 6.75 21.91
N LEU A 203 -10.19 5.75 22.78
CA LEU A 203 -9.01 5.68 23.64
C LEU A 203 -7.73 5.73 22.83
N ILE A 204 -7.64 4.92 21.77
CA ILE A 204 -6.46 4.88 20.89
C ILE A 204 -6.36 6.17 20.06
N ALA A 205 -7.44 6.60 19.41
CA ALA A 205 -7.45 7.80 18.56
C ALA A 205 -6.99 9.07 19.29
N SER A 206 -7.32 9.20 20.58
CA SER A 206 -6.89 10.34 21.40
C SER A 206 -5.36 10.49 21.49
N LYS A 207 -4.60 9.37 21.45
CA LYS A 207 -3.13 9.38 21.45
C LYS A 207 -2.54 9.99 20.18
N TYR A 208 -3.31 9.97 19.09
CA TYR A 208 -2.95 10.54 17.78
C TYR A 208 -3.57 11.91 17.56
N GLN A 209 -4.19 12.51 18.58
CA GLN A 209 -4.88 13.80 18.50
C GLN A 209 -5.99 13.82 17.44
N VAL A 210 -6.62 12.66 17.19
CA VAL A 210 -7.77 12.54 16.28
C VAL A 210 -9.05 12.65 17.07
N GLU A 211 -10.00 13.44 16.56
CA GLU A 211 -11.27 13.78 17.23
C GLU A 211 -12.04 12.56 17.75
N ASN A 212 -12.11 11.49 16.96
CA ASN A 212 -12.74 10.24 17.39
C ASN A 212 -12.22 9.01 16.63
N GLY A 213 -12.55 7.86 17.19
CA GLY A 213 -12.16 6.55 16.70
C GLY A 213 -12.66 6.20 15.30
N LEU A 214 -13.83 6.72 14.90
CA LEU A 214 -14.40 6.47 13.58
C LEU A 214 -13.62 7.22 12.48
N ILE A 215 -13.26 8.47 12.73
CA ILE A 215 -12.41 9.26 11.82
C ILE A 215 -11.04 8.59 11.70
N PHE A 216 -10.44 8.18 12.82
CA PHE A 216 -9.16 7.50 12.78
C PHE A 216 -9.22 6.17 12.00
N ALA A 217 -10.32 5.41 12.15
CA ALA A 217 -10.53 4.19 11.38
C ALA A 217 -10.67 4.44 9.86
N GLN A 218 -11.19 5.60 9.46
CA GLN A 218 -11.24 6.00 8.05
C GLN A 218 -9.84 6.35 7.52
N TRP A 219 -9.04 7.08 8.30
CA TRP A 219 -7.66 7.41 7.93
C TRP A 219 -6.81 6.15 7.75
N LEU A 220 -6.88 5.23 8.72
CA LEU A 220 -6.17 3.95 8.67
C LEU A 220 -6.64 3.03 7.52
N ARG A 221 -7.81 3.28 6.93
CA ARG A 221 -8.26 2.50 5.76
C ARG A 221 -7.73 3.06 4.44
N SER A 222 -7.34 4.34 4.44
CA SER A 222 -6.83 5.05 3.27
C SER A 222 -5.30 5.02 3.15
N LEU A 223 -4.61 4.68 4.24
CA LEU A 223 -3.18 4.38 4.28
C LEU A 223 -2.91 2.96 3.75
#